data_AF-A0A0Q5YZY2-F1
#
_entry.id   AF-A0A0Q5YZY2-F1
#
_cell.length_a   1.000
_cell.length_b   1.000
_cell.length_c   1.000
_cell.angle_alpha   90.00
_cell.angle_beta   90.00
_cell.angle_gamma   90.00
#
_symmetry.space_group_name_H-M   'P 1'
#
loop_
_entity.id
_entity.type
_entity.pdbx_description
1 polymer ?
#
loop_
_entity_poly.entity_id
_entity_poly.type
_entity_poly.pdbx_seq_one_letter_code
_entity_poly.pdbx_strand_id
1 'polypeptide(L)'
;MRLPLALAALAGGWLAAAPAAAQVTPPSLALPIQCRPGVDCEIQNYVDRDPGPGVLDYQCGSRTYQAHTGIDFRVPTLARQRQGVAVLAAADGRVLRLRDGVADISVRITGREALEGRDCGNGVLLLHEGGFTTQYCHLANGSIAVKPDDEVKAGHVLGRVGLSGRTEYPHLHFTVRSGQALVDPFAYGAPEGSCQGGRSLWRPELQEALAYKARIVLNAGFAAQAPLTMAAIEEGPDAPTPDAPALLAYARGIGLKAGDVQTVTLKGPDGALLAANTTPPLPRDQAQNMVFTGAARPAGGWVRGRYVGEYVVRQGGQVVLSRSFETRL
;
A
#
# COMPACT_ATOMS: atom_id res chain seq x y z
N MET A 1 -32.31 86.32 -13.13
CA MET A 1 -32.21 84.85 -13.04
C MET A 1 -30.78 84.49 -12.66
N ARG A 2 -30.56 83.96 -11.45
CA ARG A 2 -29.25 83.50 -10.96
C ARG A 2 -29.15 81.99 -11.20
N LEU A 3 -28.15 81.52 -11.95
CA LEU A 3 -27.78 80.11 -12.04
C LEU A 3 -26.70 79.81 -10.98
N PRO A 4 -26.80 78.72 -10.19
CA PRO A 4 -25.73 78.32 -9.30
C PRO A 4 -24.72 77.41 -10.05
N LEU A 5 -23.43 77.64 -9.80
CA LEU A 5 -22.36 76.69 -10.14
C LEU A 5 -22.45 75.49 -9.19
N ALA A 6 -22.60 74.28 -9.72
CA ALA A 6 -22.42 73.04 -8.98
C ALA A 6 -20.98 72.54 -9.18
N LEU A 7 -20.17 72.56 -8.13
CA LEU A 7 -18.91 71.81 -8.08
C LEU A 7 -19.23 70.33 -7.88
N ALA A 8 -18.97 69.49 -8.89
CA ALA A 8 -18.95 68.05 -8.73
C ALA A 8 -17.56 67.63 -8.23
N ALA A 9 -17.48 67.21 -6.97
CA ALA A 9 -16.29 66.62 -6.38
C ALA A 9 -16.06 65.21 -6.97
N LEU A 10 -14.96 65.02 -7.69
CA LEU A 10 -14.47 63.70 -8.11
C LEU A 10 -13.93 62.97 -6.88
N ALA A 11 -14.75 62.10 -6.29
CA ALA A 11 -14.30 61.15 -5.30
C ALA A 11 -13.45 60.07 -5.99
N GLY A 12 -12.13 60.24 -5.99
CA GLY A 12 -11.18 59.22 -6.39
C GLY A 12 -11.18 58.07 -5.38
N GLY A 13 -12.01 57.05 -5.64
CA GLY A 13 -12.02 55.81 -4.87
C GLY A 13 -10.72 55.04 -5.10
N TRP A 14 -9.84 55.03 -4.10
CA TRP A 14 -8.72 54.09 -4.05
C TRP A 14 -9.28 52.70 -3.77
N LEU A 15 -9.42 51.90 -4.83
CA LEU A 15 -9.62 50.45 -4.72
C LEU A 15 -8.32 49.86 -4.15
N ALA A 16 -8.26 49.68 -2.84
CA ALA A 16 -7.24 48.85 -2.21
C ALA A 16 -7.43 47.41 -2.72
N ALA A 17 -6.55 46.97 -3.63
CA ALA A 17 -6.49 45.59 -4.04
C ALA A 17 -6.13 44.75 -2.81
N ALA A 18 -7.07 43.91 -2.35
CA ALA A 18 -6.79 42.92 -1.33
C ALA A 18 -5.64 42.01 -1.84
N PRO A 19 -4.65 41.67 -0.99
CA PRO A 19 -3.58 40.77 -1.41
C PRO A 19 -4.22 39.45 -1.83
N ALA A 20 -3.98 39.03 -3.07
CA ALA A 20 -4.36 37.71 -3.53
C ALA A 20 -3.70 36.69 -2.59
N ALA A 21 -4.51 35.88 -1.90
CA ALA A 21 -4.00 34.77 -1.11
C ALA A 21 -3.13 33.92 -2.04
N ALA A 22 -1.84 33.77 -1.71
CA ALA A 22 -0.92 32.96 -2.49
C ALA A 22 -1.52 31.56 -2.66
N GLN A 23 -1.77 31.14 -3.90
CA GLN A 23 -2.30 29.82 -4.18
C GLN A 23 -1.25 28.79 -3.74
N VAL A 24 -1.56 28.08 -2.66
CA VAL A 24 -0.69 27.03 -2.13
C VAL A 24 -0.64 25.89 -3.14
N THR A 25 0.52 25.71 -3.77
CA THR A 25 0.72 24.64 -4.76
C THR A 25 1.06 23.35 -4.02
N PRO A 26 0.29 22.26 -4.19
CA PRO A 26 0.61 20.99 -3.55
C PRO A 26 1.87 20.35 -4.18
N PRO A 27 2.61 19.53 -3.42
CA PRO A 27 3.78 18.84 -3.94
C PRO A 27 3.42 17.84 -5.03
N SER A 28 4.32 17.67 -6.01
CA SER A 28 4.26 16.62 -7.02
C SER A 28 5.03 15.38 -6.52
N LEU A 29 4.28 14.33 -6.15
CA LEU A 29 4.79 13.20 -5.38
C LEU A 29 5.43 12.13 -6.27
N ALA A 30 6.71 11.86 -6.04
CA ALA A 30 7.40 10.66 -6.48
C ALA A 30 7.01 9.45 -5.61
N LEU A 31 7.36 8.24 -6.06
CA LEU A 31 7.08 7.01 -5.32
C LEU A 31 7.91 7.02 -4.01
N PRO A 32 7.27 6.85 -2.83
CA PRO A 32 7.94 7.02 -1.53
C PRO A 32 8.68 5.77 -1.07
N ILE A 33 8.83 4.77 -1.94
CA ILE A 33 9.35 3.45 -1.62
C ILE A 33 10.11 2.90 -2.84
N GLN A 34 11.27 2.28 -2.59
CA GLN A 34 12.10 1.69 -3.63
C GLN A 34 11.60 0.29 -3.98
N CYS A 35 10.49 0.25 -4.70
CA CYS A 35 9.86 -0.96 -5.22
C CYS A 35 9.16 -0.66 -6.56
N ARG A 36 8.68 -1.71 -7.21
CA ARG A 36 7.88 -1.66 -8.42
C ARG A 36 6.46 -2.13 -8.09
N PRO A 37 5.49 -1.21 -7.98
CA PRO A 37 4.08 -1.56 -7.82
C PRO A 37 3.63 -2.56 -8.88
N GLY A 38 2.94 -3.64 -8.51
CA GLY A 38 2.57 -4.70 -9.45
C GLY A 38 3.59 -5.84 -9.59
N VAL A 39 4.81 -5.67 -9.06
CA VAL A 39 5.91 -6.63 -9.24
C VAL A 39 6.48 -7.10 -7.90
N ASP A 40 6.94 -6.17 -7.07
CA ASP A 40 7.60 -6.50 -5.78
C ASP A 40 7.08 -5.67 -4.59
N CYS A 41 6.04 -4.87 -4.82
CA CYS A 41 5.20 -4.26 -3.79
C CYS A 41 3.80 -3.97 -4.36
N GLU A 42 2.84 -3.70 -3.47
CA GLU A 42 1.48 -3.32 -3.85
C GLU A 42 0.89 -2.31 -2.88
N ILE A 43 -0.03 -1.47 -3.34
CA ILE A 43 -0.88 -0.71 -2.41
C ILE A 43 -1.85 -1.69 -1.75
N GLN A 44 -1.84 -1.79 -0.42
CA GLN A 44 -2.76 -2.61 0.34
C GLN A 44 -4.01 -1.83 0.74
N ASN A 45 -3.83 -0.60 1.23
CA ASN A 45 -4.89 0.28 1.69
C ASN A 45 -4.69 1.70 1.15
N TYR A 46 -5.79 2.35 0.79
CA TYR A 46 -5.89 3.77 0.45
C TYR A 46 -6.44 4.56 1.64
N VAL A 47 -6.47 5.88 1.53
CA VAL A 47 -7.12 6.73 2.54
C VAL A 47 -8.59 6.36 2.66
N ASP A 48 -9.06 6.27 3.91
CA ASP A 48 -10.49 6.19 4.19
C ASP A 48 -11.11 7.59 4.08
N ARG A 49 -12.06 7.73 3.17
CA ARG A 49 -12.75 8.99 2.88
C ARG A 49 -14.15 9.04 3.47
N ASP A 50 -14.62 7.96 4.10
CA ASP A 50 -15.88 7.95 4.83
C ASP A 50 -15.71 8.65 6.18
N PRO A 51 -16.44 9.74 6.47
CA PRO A 51 -16.38 10.41 7.77
C PRO A 51 -17.16 9.66 8.87
N GLY A 52 -17.98 8.67 8.49
CA GLY A 52 -18.81 7.86 9.36
C GLY A 52 -18.17 6.53 9.77
N PRO A 53 -18.98 5.54 10.18
CA PRO A 53 -18.49 4.23 10.60
C PRO A 53 -18.21 3.27 9.43
N GLY A 54 -18.49 3.70 8.19
CA GLY A 54 -18.23 2.91 6.99
C GLY A 54 -16.77 2.99 6.57
N VAL A 55 -16.50 2.52 5.35
CA VAL A 55 -15.19 2.60 4.72
C VAL A 55 -15.39 2.94 3.25
N LEU A 56 -14.63 3.91 2.76
CA LEU A 56 -14.73 4.35 1.37
C LEU A 56 -13.35 4.78 0.85
N ASP A 57 -12.80 4.05 -0.12
CA ASP A 57 -11.60 4.52 -0.83
C ASP A 57 -11.95 5.53 -1.94
N TYR A 58 -10.92 6.18 -2.50
CA TYR A 58 -11.09 7.21 -3.51
C TYR A 58 -11.82 6.78 -4.79
N GLN A 59 -11.97 5.48 -5.07
CA GLN A 59 -12.71 4.95 -6.22
C GLN A 59 -14.07 4.36 -5.86
N CYS A 60 -14.56 4.66 -4.66
CA CYS A 60 -15.78 4.11 -4.08
C CYS A 60 -15.67 2.61 -3.75
N GLY A 61 -14.45 2.11 -3.54
CA GLY A 61 -14.19 0.73 -3.19
C GLY A 61 -13.92 0.52 -1.70
N SER A 62 -13.58 -0.73 -1.38
CA SER A 62 -13.31 -1.21 -0.02
C SER A 62 -11.81 -1.47 0.24
N ARG A 63 -10.89 -0.88 -0.54
CA ARG A 63 -9.44 -1.04 -0.35
C ARG A 63 -8.93 -0.07 0.72
N THR A 64 -9.59 -0.07 1.88
CA THR A 64 -9.26 0.75 3.05
C THR A 64 -9.86 0.11 4.30
N TYR A 65 -9.66 0.73 5.46
CA TYR A 65 -10.31 0.37 6.71
C TYR A 65 -10.64 1.65 7.50
N GLN A 66 -11.51 1.51 8.49
CA GLN A 66 -12.03 2.65 9.24
C GLN A 66 -10.92 3.56 9.78
N ALA A 67 -11.02 4.85 9.47
CA ALA A 67 -10.10 5.90 9.88
C ALA A 67 -8.65 5.69 9.40
N HIS A 68 -8.45 5.00 8.27
CA HIS A 68 -7.13 4.88 7.66
C HIS A 68 -6.69 6.22 7.04
N THR A 69 -5.54 6.76 7.47
CA THR A 69 -5.11 8.13 7.13
C THR A 69 -4.01 8.21 6.08
N GLY A 70 -3.76 7.14 5.33
CA GLY A 70 -2.62 7.12 4.40
C GLY A 70 -2.75 6.08 3.31
N ILE A 71 -1.63 5.85 2.64
CA ILE A 71 -1.45 4.81 1.64
C ILE A 71 -0.47 3.78 2.20
N ASP A 72 -0.89 2.51 2.23
CA ASP A 72 -0.04 1.41 2.69
C ASP A 72 0.62 0.73 1.48
N PHE A 73 1.90 1.00 1.26
CA PHE A 73 2.72 0.29 0.28
C PHE A 73 3.28 -0.99 0.90
N ARG A 74 2.60 -2.11 0.66
CA ARG A 74 2.93 -3.41 1.21
C ARG A 74 4.06 -4.09 0.45
N VAL A 75 5.04 -4.56 1.21
CA VAL A 75 6.05 -5.50 0.74
C VAL A 75 5.49 -6.92 0.94
N PRO A 76 5.60 -7.85 -0.04
CA PRO A 76 4.92 -9.13 0.07
C PRO A 76 5.43 -10.04 1.19
N THR A 77 6.69 -9.94 1.61
CA THR A 77 7.24 -10.84 2.64
C THR A 77 8.25 -10.15 3.54
N LEU A 78 8.43 -10.69 4.74
CA LEU A 78 9.50 -10.30 5.66
C LEU A 78 10.87 -10.66 5.09
N ALA A 79 11.01 -11.76 4.33
CA ALA A 79 12.24 -12.05 3.59
C ALA A 79 12.61 -10.90 2.62
N ARG A 80 11.65 -10.35 1.86
CA ARG A 80 11.89 -9.20 0.98
C ARG A 80 12.20 -7.93 1.76
N GLN A 81 11.52 -7.72 2.88
CA GLN A 81 11.80 -6.58 3.77
C GLN A 81 13.23 -6.65 4.33
N ARG A 82 13.68 -7.82 4.80
CA ARG A 82 15.03 -8.06 5.33
C ARG A 82 16.15 -7.85 4.32
N GLN A 83 15.87 -8.06 3.03
CA GLN A 83 16.80 -7.71 1.94
C GLN A 83 17.00 -6.19 1.77
N GLY A 84 16.19 -5.38 2.45
CA GLY A 84 16.21 -3.92 2.36
C GLY A 84 15.28 -3.42 1.26
N VAL A 85 14.30 -2.61 1.68
CA VAL A 85 13.44 -1.82 0.80
C VAL A 85 13.55 -0.38 1.28
N ALA A 86 14.20 0.48 0.51
CA ALA A 86 14.41 1.87 0.91
C ALA A 86 13.07 2.63 0.93
N VAL A 87 12.91 3.49 1.93
CA VAL A 87 11.86 4.52 1.98
C VAL A 87 12.47 5.80 1.44
N LEU A 88 11.79 6.44 0.48
CA LEU A 88 12.29 7.56 -0.29
C LEU A 88 11.44 8.80 0.01
N ALA A 89 12.06 9.98 0.05
CA ALA A 89 11.32 11.24 0.07
C ALA A 89 10.45 11.37 -1.19
N ALA A 90 9.13 11.52 -1.02
CA ALA A 90 8.20 11.68 -2.14
C ALA A 90 8.35 13.04 -2.84
N ALA A 91 8.83 14.05 -2.14
CA ALA A 91 9.03 15.40 -2.65
C ALA A 91 10.21 16.07 -1.93
N ASP A 92 10.71 17.15 -2.51
CA ASP A 92 11.69 18.03 -1.87
C ASP A 92 11.11 18.58 -0.56
N GLY A 93 11.93 18.70 0.48
CA GLY A 93 11.50 19.27 1.75
C GLY A 93 12.55 19.19 2.83
N ARG A 94 12.18 19.67 4.02
CA ARG A 94 13.03 19.63 5.22
C ARG A 94 12.52 18.58 6.19
N VAL A 95 13.43 17.84 6.81
CA VAL A 95 13.09 16.91 7.90
C VAL A 95 12.63 17.72 9.12
N LEU A 96 11.35 17.65 9.44
CA LEU A 96 10.77 18.38 10.57
C LEU A 96 10.99 17.61 11.88
N ARG A 97 10.65 16.33 11.89
CA ARG A 97 10.75 15.44 13.07
C ARG A 97 10.96 14.00 12.62
N LEU A 98 11.50 13.19 13.52
CA LEU A 98 11.62 11.75 13.35
C LEU A 98 11.37 11.03 14.68
N ARG A 99 11.13 9.73 14.59
CA ARG A 99 11.17 8.80 15.73
C ARG A 99 11.94 7.55 15.31
N ASP A 100 12.81 7.07 16.18
CA ASP A 100 13.49 5.77 16.03
C ASP A 100 13.46 5.00 17.36
N GLY A 101 13.97 3.77 17.36
CA GLY A 101 14.11 2.92 18.55
C GLY A 101 12.90 2.05 18.88
N VAL A 102 11.85 2.06 18.06
CA VAL A 102 10.71 1.14 18.18
C VAL A 102 11.10 -0.18 17.53
N ALA A 103 11.01 -1.29 18.26
CA ALA A 103 11.37 -2.61 17.74
C ALA A 103 10.47 -3.03 16.55
N ASP A 104 11.06 -3.77 15.61
CA ASP A 104 10.38 -4.34 14.45
C ASP A 104 9.63 -5.62 14.87
N ILE A 105 8.50 -5.44 15.54
CA ILE A 105 7.66 -6.53 16.06
C ILE A 105 6.22 -6.25 15.66
N SER A 106 5.57 -7.26 15.07
CA SER A 106 4.16 -7.19 14.69
C SER A 106 3.29 -6.81 15.89
N VAL A 107 2.31 -5.93 15.68
CA VAL A 107 1.33 -5.55 16.71
C VAL A 107 0.53 -6.73 17.25
N ARG A 108 0.44 -7.83 16.49
CA ARG A 108 -0.16 -9.09 16.95
C ARG A 108 0.59 -9.73 18.11
N ILE A 109 1.89 -9.42 18.24
CA ILE A 109 2.76 -9.90 19.31
C ILE A 109 2.88 -8.85 20.42
N THR A 110 3.12 -7.58 20.07
CA THR A 110 3.31 -6.52 21.07
C THR A 110 2.01 -6.13 21.79
N GLY A 111 0.86 -6.31 21.13
CA GLY A 111 -0.41 -5.72 21.54
C GLY A 111 -0.50 -4.23 21.19
N ARG A 112 -1.73 -3.71 21.07
CA ARG A 112 -2.00 -2.30 20.71
C ARG A 112 -1.69 -1.33 21.85
N GLU A 113 -1.96 -1.72 23.08
CA GLU A 113 -1.76 -0.89 24.28
C GLU A 113 -0.29 -0.48 24.45
N ALA A 114 0.64 -1.39 24.16
CA ALA A 114 2.08 -1.12 24.22
C ALA A 114 2.58 -0.07 23.20
N LEU A 115 1.72 0.33 22.26
CA LEU A 115 2.05 1.24 21.16
C LEU A 115 1.31 2.57 21.25
N GLU A 116 0.64 2.88 22.36
CA GLU A 116 -0.05 4.15 22.55
C GLU A 116 0.90 5.36 22.32
N GLY A 117 0.48 6.31 21.48
CA GLY A 117 1.30 7.45 21.06
C GLY A 117 2.45 7.12 20.09
N ARG A 118 2.61 5.83 19.74
CA ARG A 118 3.65 5.28 18.89
C ARG A 118 3.07 4.45 17.73
N ASP A 119 1.83 4.70 17.33
CA ASP A 119 1.17 3.99 16.22
C ASP A 119 2.00 4.01 14.94
N CYS A 120 2.61 5.15 14.60
CA CYS A 120 3.50 5.30 13.45
C CYS A 120 4.80 4.48 13.55
N GLY A 121 5.17 3.99 14.73
CA GLY A 121 6.45 3.33 14.96
C GLY A 121 7.61 4.29 14.74
N ASN A 122 8.68 3.78 14.11
CA ASN A 122 9.76 4.61 13.60
C ASN A 122 9.29 5.31 12.33
N GLY A 123 9.68 6.57 12.18
CA GLY A 123 9.22 7.34 11.04
C GLY A 123 9.85 8.71 10.90
N VAL A 124 9.60 9.31 9.74
CA VAL A 124 10.10 10.62 9.35
C VAL A 124 8.91 11.49 8.97
N LEU A 125 8.94 12.77 9.35
CA LEU A 125 7.99 13.79 8.94
C LEU A 125 8.74 14.86 8.16
N LEU A 126 8.39 15.04 6.89
CA LEU A 126 8.95 16.09 6.05
C LEU A 126 7.98 17.27 5.97
N LEU A 127 8.52 18.48 6.02
CA LEU A 127 7.84 19.72 5.68
C LEU A 127 8.20 20.13 4.25
N HIS A 128 7.19 20.45 3.47
CA HIS A 128 7.32 20.90 2.09
C HIS A 128 6.92 22.37 1.96
N GLU A 129 7.17 22.94 0.79
CA GLU A 129 6.63 24.25 0.43
C GLU A 129 5.10 24.29 0.58
N GLY A 130 4.58 25.48 0.88
CA GLY A 130 3.13 25.65 1.06
C GLY A 130 2.56 25.05 2.34
N GLY A 131 3.38 24.55 3.27
CA GLY A 131 2.91 24.00 4.54
C GLY A 131 2.34 22.59 4.45
N PHE A 132 2.62 21.89 3.33
CA PHE A 132 2.34 20.47 3.21
C PHE A 132 3.33 19.65 4.05
N THR A 133 2.86 18.52 4.58
CA THR A 133 3.74 17.53 5.22
C THR A 133 3.51 16.15 4.65
N THR A 134 4.59 15.37 4.57
CA THR A 134 4.52 13.92 4.31
C THR A 134 5.08 13.16 5.50
N GLN A 135 4.37 12.14 5.94
CA GLN A 135 4.74 11.28 7.04
C GLN A 135 4.99 9.86 6.54
N TYR A 136 6.13 9.28 6.94
CA TYR A 136 6.59 7.95 6.56
C TYR A 136 6.69 7.12 7.82
N CYS A 137 5.82 6.12 7.97
CA CYS A 137 5.69 5.31 9.19
C CYS A 137 6.14 3.86 8.97
N HIS A 138 6.29 3.14 10.08
CA HIS A 138 6.67 1.72 10.15
C HIS A 138 8.07 1.43 9.60
N LEU A 139 9.00 2.38 9.73
CA LEU A 139 10.39 2.20 9.31
C LEU A 139 11.10 1.19 10.22
N ALA A 140 12.11 0.53 9.68
CA ALA A 140 12.91 -0.44 10.43
C ALA A 140 13.73 0.26 11.52
N ASN A 141 13.78 -0.34 12.70
CA ASN A 141 14.54 0.14 13.85
C ASN A 141 16.01 0.40 13.47
N GLY A 142 16.51 1.60 13.75
CA GLY A 142 17.88 2.00 13.46
C GLY A 142 18.18 2.17 11.97
N SER A 143 17.16 2.25 11.11
CA SER A 143 17.34 2.41 9.66
C SER A 143 17.28 3.84 9.17
N ILE A 144 16.85 4.80 10.00
CA ILE A 144 16.67 6.19 9.59
C ILE A 144 18.04 6.80 9.24
N ALA A 145 18.12 7.39 8.04
CA ALA A 145 19.37 7.87 7.45
C ALA A 145 19.48 9.41 7.40
N VAL A 146 18.52 10.10 8.00
CA VAL A 146 18.42 11.58 8.03
C VAL A 146 18.27 12.07 9.46
N LYS A 147 18.52 13.37 9.68
CA LYS A 147 18.34 14.04 10.98
C LYS A 147 17.40 15.25 10.83
N PRO A 148 16.85 15.78 11.95
CA PRO A 148 16.09 17.02 11.91
C PRO A 148 16.86 18.13 11.21
N ASP A 149 16.13 18.97 10.48
CA ASP A 149 16.60 20.09 9.68
C ASP A 149 17.41 19.75 8.42
N ASP A 150 17.62 18.47 8.10
CA ASP A 150 18.18 18.09 6.79
C ASP A 150 17.23 18.51 5.66
N GLU A 151 17.79 19.10 4.62
CA GLU A 151 17.10 19.34 3.35
C GLU A 151 17.26 18.10 2.45
N VAL A 152 16.14 17.55 2.00
CA VAL A 152 16.08 16.36 1.14
C VAL A 152 15.46 16.68 -0.20
N LYS A 153 15.85 15.93 -1.22
CA LYS A 153 15.26 15.94 -2.55
C LYS A 153 14.36 14.73 -2.74
N ALA A 154 13.38 14.84 -3.63
CA ALA A 154 12.59 13.68 -4.03
C ALA A 154 13.51 12.51 -4.45
N GLY A 155 13.27 11.31 -3.92
CA GLY A 155 14.12 10.14 -4.12
C GLY A 155 15.25 9.96 -3.09
N HIS A 156 15.49 10.91 -2.20
CA HIS A 156 16.47 10.77 -1.11
C HIS A 156 16.06 9.65 -0.14
N VAL A 157 17.00 8.80 0.26
CA VAL A 157 16.75 7.68 1.18
C VAL A 157 16.52 8.20 2.60
N LEU A 158 15.33 8.00 3.14
CA LEU A 158 14.98 8.38 4.52
C LEU A 158 15.25 7.25 5.52
N GLY A 159 15.16 6.01 5.07
CA GLY A 159 15.40 4.81 5.87
C GLY A 159 14.96 3.56 5.11
N ARG A 160 14.54 2.51 5.84
CA ARG A 160 14.04 1.27 5.23
C ARG A 160 12.67 0.88 5.77
N VAL A 161 11.89 0.17 4.96
CA VAL A 161 10.63 -0.45 5.40
C VAL A 161 10.92 -1.42 6.54
N GLY A 162 10.12 -1.37 7.59
CA GLY A 162 10.24 -2.21 8.78
C GLY A 162 8.91 -2.84 9.17
N LEU A 163 8.83 -3.16 10.47
CA LEU A 163 7.64 -3.72 11.13
C LEU A 163 7.40 -3.04 12.49
N SER A 164 7.79 -1.78 12.64
CA SER A 164 7.65 -1.05 13.89
C SER A 164 6.30 -0.34 14.01
N GLY A 165 5.78 -0.18 15.24
CA GLY A 165 4.51 0.50 15.48
C GLY A 165 3.30 -0.39 15.21
N ARG A 166 2.15 0.21 14.91
CA ARG A 166 0.85 -0.47 14.78
C ARG A 166 0.68 -1.15 13.42
N THR A 167 1.57 -2.08 13.13
CA THR A 167 1.65 -2.80 11.86
C THR A 167 1.66 -4.32 12.05
N GLU A 168 1.02 -5.04 11.13
CA GLU A 168 0.95 -6.51 11.17
C GLU A 168 1.83 -7.20 10.12
N TYR A 169 2.30 -6.46 9.11
CA TYR A 169 3.03 -6.95 7.94
C TYR A 169 3.96 -5.84 7.42
N PRO A 170 5.05 -6.15 6.71
CA PRO A 170 6.02 -5.14 6.27
C PRO A 170 5.40 -4.21 5.22
N HIS A 171 5.30 -2.93 5.53
CA HIS A 171 4.79 -1.91 4.62
C HIS A 171 5.29 -0.52 5.00
N LEU A 172 5.23 0.41 4.06
CA LEU A 172 5.31 1.83 4.34
C LEU A 172 3.89 2.39 4.45
N HIS A 173 3.56 3.01 5.59
CA HIS A 173 2.37 3.85 5.70
C HIS A 173 2.75 5.30 5.40
N PHE A 174 2.16 5.85 4.34
CA PHE A 174 2.46 7.18 3.80
C PHE A 174 1.25 8.11 3.92
N THR A 175 1.39 9.20 4.69
CA THR A 175 0.33 10.19 4.89
C THR A 175 0.74 11.54 4.31
N VAL A 176 -0.20 12.24 3.68
CA VAL A 176 -0.05 13.64 3.25
C VAL A 176 -0.98 14.52 4.07
N ARG A 177 -0.51 15.69 4.51
CA ARG A 177 -1.36 16.72 5.14
C ARG A 177 -1.08 18.09 4.56
N SER A 178 -2.11 18.94 4.52
CA SER A 178 -1.99 20.38 4.30
C SER A 178 -2.29 21.08 5.62
N GLY A 179 -1.26 21.62 6.28
CA GLY A 179 -1.37 21.99 7.69
C GLY A 179 -1.79 20.78 8.54
N GLN A 180 -2.97 20.85 9.16
CA GLN A 180 -3.54 19.74 9.96
C GLN A 180 -4.50 18.85 9.16
N ALA A 181 -4.98 19.31 8.00
CA ALA A 181 -5.98 18.58 7.22
C ALA A 181 -5.35 17.38 6.50
N LEU A 182 -6.00 16.22 6.62
CA LEU A 182 -5.64 15.03 5.87
C LEU A 182 -5.86 15.27 4.37
N VAL A 183 -4.91 14.82 3.56
CA VAL A 183 -4.98 14.88 2.10
C VAL A 183 -4.90 13.46 1.53
N ASP A 184 -5.87 13.10 0.71
CA ASP A 184 -5.77 11.91 -0.14
C ASP A 184 -4.91 12.23 -1.38
N PRO A 185 -3.73 11.61 -1.56
CA PRO A 185 -2.87 11.89 -2.70
C PRO A 185 -3.45 11.40 -4.04
N PHE A 186 -4.48 10.55 -4.04
CA PHE A 186 -5.18 10.12 -5.26
C PHE A 186 -6.36 11.01 -5.64
N ALA A 187 -6.90 11.80 -4.69
CA ALA A 187 -8.13 12.56 -4.86
C ALA A 187 -8.05 13.98 -4.24
N TYR A 188 -6.93 14.66 -4.41
CA TYR A 188 -6.74 16.00 -3.88
C TYR A 188 -7.78 16.98 -4.43
N GLY A 189 -8.38 17.75 -3.52
CA GLY A 189 -9.43 18.72 -3.83
C GLY A 189 -10.82 18.12 -4.06
N ALA A 190 -10.99 16.81 -3.90
CA ALA A 190 -12.31 16.20 -3.89
C ALA A 190 -13.05 16.56 -2.57
N PRO A 191 -14.39 16.77 -2.60
CA PRO A 191 -15.18 16.99 -1.40
C PRO A 191 -15.02 15.88 -0.36
N GLU A 192 -15.09 16.20 0.94
CA GLU A 192 -15.11 15.20 2.01
C GLU A 192 -16.27 14.20 1.82
N GLY A 193 -16.06 12.92 2.15
CA GLY A 193 -17.07 11.89 1.95
C GLY A 193 -17.33 11.49 0.49
N SER A 194 -16.68 12.13 -0.50
CA SER A 194 -16.85 11.78 -1.90
C SER A 194 -15.82 10.75 -2.39
N CYS A 195 -16.05 10.18 -3.56
CA CYS A 195 -15.11 9.33 -4.29
C CYS A 195 -15.23 9.63 -5.80
N GLN A 196 -14.31 9.12 -6.62
CA GLN A 196 -14.23 9.33 -8.07
C GLN A 196 -14.13 10.81 -8.48
N GLY A 197 -13.41 11.61 -7.70
CA GLY A 197 -13.23 13.04 -7.94
C GLY A 197 -11.86 13.54 -7.49
N GLY A 198 -11.63 14.84 -7.66
CA GLY A 198 -10.36 15.48 -7.36
C GLY A 198 -9.29 15.16 -8.41
N ARG A 199 -8.03 15.42 -8.06
CA ARG A 199 -6.87 15.13 -8.91
C ARG A 199 -5.79 14.38 -8.14
N SER A 200 -5.02 13.58 -8.87
CA SER A 200 -3.83 12.93 -8.32
C SER A 200 -2.72 13.96 -8.01
N LEU A 201 -2.03 13.76 -6.88
CA LEU A 201 -0.78 14.42 -6.54
C LEU A 201 0.45 13.62 -6.97
N TRP A 202 0.27 12.35 -7.34
CA TRP A 202 1.35 11.53 -7.90
C TRP A 202 1.79 12.08 -9.24
N ARG A 203 3.11 12.02 -9.47
CA ARG A 203 3.69 12.41 -10.76
C ARG A 203 3.06 11.63 -11.92
N PRO A 204 2.85 12.24 -13.10
CA PRO A 204 2.18 11.60 -14.23
C PRO A 204 2.78 10.24 -14.62
N GLU A 205 4.10 10.07 -14.54
CA GLU A 205 4.78 8.82 -14.86
C GLU A 205 4.41 7.64 -13.94
N LEU A 206 3.81 7.90 -12.77
CA LEU A 206 3.38 6.87 -11.83
C LEU A 206 1.94 6.40 -12.05
N GLN A 207 1.16 7.08 -12.90
CA GLN A 207 -0.29 6.83 -13.01
C GLN A 207 -0.62 5.39 -13.42
N GLU A 208 0.15 4.80 -14.33
CA GLU A 208 -0.06 3.41 -14.75
C GLU A 208 0.30 2.43 -13.63
N ALA A 209 1.46 2.61 -13.00
CA ALA A 209 1.94 1.76 -11.92
C ALA A 209 1.03 1.80 -10.68
N LEU A 210 0.43 2.96 -10.41
CA LEU A 210 -0.47 3.22 -9.27
C LEU A 210 -1.96 3.16 -9.65
N ALA A 211 -2.28 2.67 -10.85
CA ALA A 211 -3.67 2.55 -11.29
C ALA A 211 -4.47 1.69 -10.29
N TYR A 212 -5.71 2.10 -10.02
CA TYR A 212 -6.55 1.43 -9.03
C TYR A 212 -6.80 -0.03 -9.42
N LYS A 213 -6.55 -0.94 -8.47
CA LYS A 213 -6.87 -2.35 -8.59
C LYS A 213 -7.74 -2.76 -7.41
N ALA A 214 -8.98 -3.13 -7.71
CA ALA A 214 -9.94 -3.60 -6.71
C ALA A 214 -9.47 -4.90 -6.04
N ARG A 215 -8.79 -5.78 -6.79
CA ARG A 215 -8.26 -7.07 -6.35
C ARG A 215 -6.84 -7.24 -6.87
N ILE A 216 -5.95 -7.84 -6.08
CA ILE A 216 -4.56 -8.08 -6.47
C ILE A 216 -4.11 -9.46 -5.95
N VAL A 217 -3.27 -10.15 -6.72
CA VAL A 217 -2.46 -11.27 -6.22
C VAL A 217 -1.21 -10.68 -5.57
N LEU A 218 -1.18 -10.60 -4.24
CA LEU A 218 -0.03 -10.02 -3.54
C LEU A 218 1.23 -10.88 -3.69
N ASN A 219 1.07 -12.19 -3.60
CA ASN A 219 2.11 -13.16 -3.93
C ASN A 219 1.49 -14.54 -4.18
N ALA A 220 2.17 -15.32 -5.01
CA ALA A 220 1.88 -16.71 -5.28
C ALA A 220 3.20 -17.45 -5.47
N GLY A 221 3.25 -18.73 -5.10
CA GLY A 221 4.49 -19.49 -5.10
C GLY A 221 4.30 -20.91 -4.64
N PHE A 222 5.42 -21.54 -4.32
CA PHE A 222 5.45 -22.92 -3.87
C PHE A 222 6.06 -23.03 -2.48
N ALA A 223 5.65 -24.06 -1.73
CA ALA A 223 6.21 -24.38 -0.42
C ALA A 223 6.45 -25.90 -0.31
N ALA A 224 7.44 -26.27 0.51
CA ALA A 224 7.91 -27.65 0.64
C ALA A 224 7.21 -28.46 1.74
N GLN A 225 6.41 -27.82 2.60
CA GLN A 225 5.88 -28.45 3.80
C GLN A 225 4.48 -27.95 4.16
N ALA A 226 3.63 -28.87 4.61
CA ALA A 226 2.34 -28.61 5.23
C ALA A 226 2.42 -28.79 6.77
N PRO A 227 1.56 -28.10 7.56
CA PRO A 227 0.54 -27.15 7.12
C PRO A 227 1.13 -25.80 6.71
N LEU A 228 0.66 -25.24 5.59
CA LEU A 228 1.04 -23.89 5.16
C LEU A 228 0.14 -22.86 5.86
N THR A 229 0.74 -21.91 6.57
CA THR A 229 0.03 -20.87 7.33
C THR A 229 0.24 -19.49 6.71
N MET A 230 -0.66 -18.55 7.04
CA MET A 230 -0.49 -17.14 6.65
C MET A 230 0.82 -16.54 7.18
N ALA A 231 1.24 -16.93 8.39
CA ALA A 231 2.52 -16.49 8.96
C ALA A 231 3.71 -17.01 8.16
N ALA A 232 3.70 -18.27 7.72
CA ALA A 232 4.74 -18.83 6.86
C ALA A 232 4.83 -18.11 5.51
N ILE A 233 3.69 -17.75 4.90
CA ILE A 233 3.67 -16.95 3.67
C ILE A 233 4.19 -15.53 3.91
N GLU A 234 3.86 -14.92 5.04
CA GLU A 234 4.36 -13.59 5.41
C GLU A 234 5.88 -13.61 5.62
N GLU A 235 6.44 -14.66 6.22
CA GLU A 235 7.89 -14.81 6.34
C GLU A 235 8.59 -14.92 4.98
N GLY A 236 7.93 -15.56 4.01
CA GLY A 236 8.50 -15.90 2.71
C GLY A 236 9.05 -17.32 2.75
N PRO A 237 8.25 -18.34 2.37
CA PRO A 237 8.64 -19.73 2.49
C PRO A 237 9.78 -20.06 1.54
N ASP A 238 10.63 -21.00 1.96
CA ASP A 238 11.70 -21.50 1.11
C ASP A 238 11.16 -22.17 -0.15
N ALA A 239 11.91 -22.02 -1.25
CA ALA A 239 11.60 -22.70 -2.49
C ALA A 239 11.68 -24.23 -2.29
N PRO A 240 10.75 -25.01 -2.87
CA PRO A 240 10.79 -26.46 -2.77
C PRO A 240 12.03 -27.04 -3.46
N THR A 241 12.56 -28.12 -2.89
CA THR A 241 13.69 -28.89 -3.42
C THR A 241 13.22 -30.27 -3.90
N PRO A 242 14.04 -31.03 -4.65
CA PRO A 242 13.68 -32.37 -5.14
C PRO A 242 13.43 -33.40 -4.03
N ASP A 243 13.86 -33.09 -2.81
CA ASP A 243 13.66 -33.90 -1.61
C ASP A 243 12.51 -33.42 -0.73
N ALA A 244 11.80 -32.36 -1.14
CA ALA A 244 10.67 -31.82 -0.40
C ALA A 244 9.63 -32.91 -0.11
N PRO A 245 9.17 -33.07 1.15
CA PRO A 245 8.18 -34.09 1.51
C PRO A 245 6.80 -33.82 0.92
N ALA A 246 6.52 -32.57 0.54
CA ALA A 246 5.33 -32.17 -0.19
C ALA A 246 5.67 -31.04 -1.17
N LEU A 247 4.83 -30.87 -2.20
CA LEU A 247 4.84 -29.71 -3.07
C LEU A 247 3.49 -29.02 -2.95
N LEU A 248 3.50 -27.83 -2.37
CA LEU A 248 2.30 -27.00 -2.24
C LEU A 248 2.38 -25.84 -3.23
N ALA A 249 1.26 -25.53 -3.89
CA ALA A 249 1.07 -24.30 -4.64
C ALA A 249 0.12 -23.38 -3.85
N TYR A 250 0.51 -22.13 -3.65
CA TYR A 250 -0.27 -21.17 -2.88
C TYR A 250 -0.45 -19.86 -3.62
N ALA A 251 -1.49 -19.12 -3.23
CA ALA A 251 -1.69 -17.74 -3.60
C ALA A 251 -2.31 -16.96 -2.45
N ARG A 252 -1.90 -15.71 -2.29
CA ARG A 252 -2.49 -14.74 -1.37
C ARG A 252 -3.03 -13.56 -2.15
N GLY A 253 -4.34 -13.40 -2.11
CA GLY A 253 -5.06 -12.27 -2.70
C GLY A 253 -5.31 -11.17 -1.69
N ILE A 254 -5.41 -9.93 -2.15
CA ILE A 254 -5.82 -8.76 -1.36
C ILE A 254 -6.95 -8.02 -2.06
N GLY A 255 -7.86 -7.43 -1.28
CA GLY A 255 -9.01 -6.70 -1.81
C GLY A 255 -10.13 -7.59 -2.40
N LEU A 256 -10.15 -8.88 -2.07
CA LEU A 256 -11.16 -9.81 -2.57
C LEU A 256 -12.55 -9.40 -2.08
N LYS A 257 -13.57 -9.68 -2.90
CA LYS A 257 -14.95 -9.25 -2.65
C LYS A 257 -15.83 -10.41 -2.17
N ALA A 258 -16.91 -10.06 -1.47
CA ALA A 258 -17.99 -11.00 -1.21
C ALA A 258 -18.43 -11.70 -2.50
N GLY A 259 -18.64 -13.02 -2.43
CA GLY A 259 -18.99 -13.86 -3.56
C GLY A 259 -17.81 -14.30 -4.45
N ASP A 260 -16.60 -13.78 -4.26
CA ASP A 260 -15.43 -14.27 -5.00
C ASP A 260 -15.17 -15.75 -4.65
N VAL A 261 -14.94 -16.56 -5.68
CA VAL A 261 -14.55 -17.98 -5.59
C VAL A 261 -13.11 -18.11 -6.04
N GLN A 262 -12.26 -18.67 -5.18
CA GLN A 262 -10.83 -18.80 -5.44
C GLN A 262 -10.49 -20.24 -5.81
N THR A 263 -9.73 -20.43 -6.88
CA THR A 263 -9.18 -21.73 -7.29
C THR A 263 -7.68 -21.64 -7.38
N VAL A 264 -6.98 -22.60 -6.78
CA VAL A 264 -5.54 -22.83 -7.00
C VAL A 264 -5.31 -24.26 -7.49
N THR A 265 -4.49 -24.42 -8.51
CA THR A 265 -4.11 -25.74 -9.06
C THR A 265 -2.60 -25.92 -9.05
N LEU A 266 -2.18 -27.18 -9.03
CA LEU A 266 -0.80 -27.63 -9.16
C LEU A 266 -0.73 -28.68 -10.27
N LYS A 267 0.09 -28.43 -11.29
CA LYS A 267 0.35 -29.34 -12.41
C LYS A 267 1.81 -29.78 -12.44
N GLY A 268 2.02 -31.04 -12.78
CA GLY A 268 3.34 -31.64 -12.96
C GLY A 268 4.01 -31.30 -14.31
N PRO A 269 5.26 -31.75 -14.53
CA PRO A 269 6.01 -31.50 -15.77
C PRO A 269 5.37 -32.03 -17.06
N ASP A 270 4.56 -33.07 -16.96
CA ASP A 270 3.76 -33.66 -18.05
C ASP A 270 2.42 -32.94 -18.27
N GLY A 271 2.12 -31.90 -17.48
CA GLY A 271 0.85 -31.19 -17.48
C GLY A 271 -0.26 -31.87 -16.68
N ALA A 272 0.00 -33.03 -16.06
CA ALA A 272 -0.99 -33.72 -15.23
C ALA A 272 -1.36 -32.87 -14.01
N LEU A 273 -2.66 -32.80 -13.70
CA LEU A 273 -3.15 -32.14 -12.50
C LEU A 273 -2.81 -32.99 -11.28
N LEU A 274 -1.94 -32.48 -10.41
CA LEU A 274 -1.52 -33.17 -9.18
C LEU A 274 -2.43 -32.82 -8.00
N ALA A 275 -2.87 -31.57 -7.92
CA ALA A 275 -3.77 -31.11 -6.87
C ALA A 275 -4.55 -29.88 -7.31
N ALA A 276 -5.75 -29.69 -6.75
CA ALA A 276 -6.56 -28.50 -6.92
C ALA A 276 -7.30 -28.19 -5.62
N ASN A 277 -7.59 -26.91 -5.40
CA ASN A 277 -8.46 -26.44 -4.34
C ASN A 277 -9.34 -25.32 -4.88
N THR A 278 -10.65 -25.44 -4.72
CA THR A 278 -11.63 -24.38 -5.02
C THR A 278 -12.39 -24.07 -3.74
N THR A 279 -12.36 -22.82 -3.31
CA THR A 279 -13.05 -22.38 -2.09
C THR A 279 -14.55 -22.21 -2.35
N PRO A 280 -15.39 -22.28 -1.29
CA PRO A 280 -16.72 -21.68 -1.38
C PRO A 280 -16.62 -20.16 -1.67
N PRO A 281 -17.71 -19.52 -2.14
CA PRO A 281 -17.76 -18.07 -2.28
C PRO A 281 -17.44 -17.36 -0.95
N LEU A 282 -16.66 -16.29 -1.01
CA LEU A 282 -16.33 -15.51 0.18
C LEU A 282 -17.60 -14.89 0.81
N PRO A 283 -17.81 -15.01 2.13
CA PRO A 283 -19.03 -14.51 2.78
C PRO A 283 -19.05 -12.98 2.91
N ARG A 284 -17.89 -12.33 2.77
CA ARG A 284 -17.69 -10.88 2.88
C ARG A 284 -16.37 -10.49 2.20
N ASP A 285 -16.20 -9.21 1.93
CA ASP A 285 -14.93 -8.65 1.49
C ASP A 285 -13.77 -9.06 2.42
N GLN A 286 -12.62 -9.37 1.82
CA GLN A 286 -11.42 -9.76 2.54
C GLN A 286 -10.27 -8.81 2.17
N ALA A 287 -9.73 -8.12 3.18
CA ALA A 287 -8.52 -7.32 3.01
C ALA A 287 -7.35 -8.17 2.51
N GLN A 288 -7.26 -9.41 2.99
CA GLN A 288 -6.38 -10.46 2.47
C GLN A 288 -6.99 -11.84 2.70
N ASN A 289 -6.70 -12.79 1.80
CA ASN A 289 -7.02 -14.20 1.96
C ASN A 289 -5.95 -15.06 1.29
N MET A 290 -5.72 -16.25 1.82
CA MET A 290 -4.75 -17.21 1.30
C MET A 290 -5.44 -18.53 0.98
N VAL A 291 -5.10 -19.08 -0.17
CA VAL A 291 -5.49 -20.43 -0.58
C VAL A 291 -4.25 -21.21 -0.99
N PHE A 292 -4.28 -22.51 -0.76
CA PHE A 292 -3.24 -23.42 -1.24
C PHE A 292 -3.82 -24.78 -1.58
N THR A 293 -3.07 -25.54 -2.37
CA THR A 293 -3.29 -26.96 -2.66
C THR A 293 -1.92 -27.65 -2.72
N GLY A 294 -1.88 -28.97 -2.72
CA GLY A 294 -0.61 -29.66 -2.90
C GLY A 294 -0.70 -31.17 -2.84
N ALA A 295 0.44 -31.79 -3.11
CA ALA A 295 0.61 -33.23 -3.14
C ALA A 295 1.79 -33.65 -2.24
N ALA A 296 1.68 -34.83 -1.62
CA ALA A 296 2.79 -35.47 -0.93
C ALA A 296 3.81 -36.02 -1.95
N ARG A 297 5.06 -36.14 -1.53
CA ARG A 297 6.13 -36.71 -2.36
C ARG A 297 5.76 -38.14 -2.81
N PRO A 298 5.75 -38.43 -4.12
CA PRO A 298 5.56 -39.79 -4.62
C PRO A 298 6.68 -40.72 -4.15
N ALA A 299 6.42 -42.03 -4.08
CA ALA A 299 7.43 -43.02 -3.68
C ALA A 299 8.69 -43.00 -4.58
N GLY A 300 8.52 -42.73 -5.87
CA GLY A 300 9.62 -42.57 -6.84
C GLY A 300 10.32 -41.19 -6.79
N GLY A 301 9.95 -40.33 -5.85
CA GLY A 301 10.40 -38.94 -5.78
C GLY A 301 9.66 -38.01 -6.74
N TRP A 302 10.06 -36.74 -6.75
CA TRP A 302 9.54 -35.75 -7.69
C TRP A 302 10.15 -35.96 -9.07
N VAL A 303 9.32 -35.89 -10.11
CA VAL A 303 9.78 -35.89 -11.48
C VAL A 303 10.51 -34.58 -11.73
N ARG A 304 11.76 -34.64 -12.19
CA ARG A 304 12.51 -33.42 -12.53
C ARG A 304 11.80 -32.67 -13.65
N GLY A 305 11.64 -31.36 -13.50
CA GLY A 305 10.99 -30.53 -14.50
C GLY A 305 10.22 -29.35 -13.94
N ARG A 306 9.44 -28.73 -14.83
CA ARG A 306 8.66 -27.53 -14.53
C ARG A 306 7.32 -27.91 -13.90
N TYR A 307 7.08 -27.43 -12.70
CA TYR A 307 5.78 -27.51 -12.05
C TYR A 307 5.07 -26.18 -12.20
N VAL A 308 3.77 -26.21 -12.47
CA VAL A 308 2.97 -25.00 -12.74
C VAL A 308 1.86 -24.88 -11.70
N GLY A 309 1.78 -23.70 -11.10
CA GLY A 309 0.66 -23.26 -10.29
C GLY A 309 -0.22 -22.30 -11.07
N GLU A 310 -1.53 -22.43 -10.95
CA GLU A 310 -2.49 -21.47 -11.48
C GLU A 310 -3.44 -21.04 -10.37
N TYR A 311 -3.54 -19.74 -10.14
CA TYR A 311 -4.51 -19.11 -9.26
C TYR A 311 -5.52 -18.32 -10.08
N VAL A 312 -6.81 -18.53 -9.81
CA VAL A 312 -7.92 -17.87 -10.49
C VAL A 312 -8.96 -17.47 -9.47
N VAL A 313 -9.45 -16.23 -9.56
CA VAL A 313 -10.63 -15.76 -8.82
C VAL A 313 -11.77 -15.56 -9.80
N ARG A 314 -12.94 -16.09 -9.48
CA ARG A 314 -14.18 -15.89 -10.22
C ARG A 314 -15.22 -15.16 -9.40
N GLN A 315 -15.93 -14.23 -10.03
CA GLN A 315 -17.11 -13.59 -9.47
C GLN A 315 -18.28 -13.81 -10.44
N GLY A 316 -19.38 -14.41 -9.97
CA GLY A 316 -20.51 -14.74 -10.86
C GLY A 316 -20.11 -15.64 -12.05
N GLY A 317 -19.11 -16.51 -11.87
CA GLY A 317 -18.58 -17.39 -12.91
C GLY A 317 -17.53 -16.75 -13.85
N GLN A 318 -17.39 -15.43 -13.86
CA GLN A 318 -16.40 -14.72 -14.69
C GLN A 318 -15.05 -14.64 -13.99
N VAL A 319 -13.95 -14.81 -14.74
CA VAL A 319 -12.59 -14.63 -14.21
C VAL A 319 -12.33 -13.13 -13.99
N VAL A 320 -12.06 -12.74 -12.74
CA VAL A 320 -11.81 -11.34 -12.35
C VAL A 320 -10.37 -11.09 -11.90
N LEU A 321 -9.61 -12.16 -11.59
CA LEU A 321 -8.19 -12.10 -11.25
C LEU A 321 -7.57 -13.45 -11.60
N SER A 322 -6.35 -13.45 -12.15
CA SER A 322 -5.61 -14.70 -12.36
C SER A 322 -4.10 -14.48 -12.29
N ARG A 323 -3.37 -15.55 -11.96
CA ARG A 323 -1.90 -15.59 -11.98
C ARG A 323 -1.44 -17.01 -12.23
N SER A 324 -0.54 -17.18 -13.19
CA SER A 324 0.27 -18.41 -13.32
C SER A 324 1.67 -18.17 -12.75
N PHE A 325 2.24 -19.20 -12.15
CA PHE A 325 3.57 -19.20 -11.56
C PHE A 325 4.19 -20.60 -11.66
N GLU A 326 5.51 -20.69 -11.59
CA GLU A 326 6.23 -21.94 -11.83
C GLU A 326 7.42 -22.12 -10.89
N THR A 327 7.81 -23.38 -10.70
CA THR A 327 9.06 -23.76 -10.06
C THR A 327 9.68 -24.94 -10.81
N ARG A 328 10.97 -25.22 -10.55
CA ARG A 328 11.66 -26.40 -11.06
C ARG A 328 12.20 -27.23 -9.90
N LEU A 329 11.96 -28.54 -9.98
CA LEU A 329 12.58 -29.57 -9.15
C LEU A 329 13.53 -30.41 -10.03
#